data_AF-A0A376WXK9-F1
#
_entry.id   AF-A0A376WXK9-F1
#
_cell.length_a   1.000
_cell.length_b   1.000
_cell.length_c   1.000
_cell.angle_alpha   90.00
_cell.angle_beta   90.00
_cell.angle_gamma   90.00
#
_symmetry.space_group_name_H-M   'P 1'
#
loop_
_entity.id
_entity.type
_entity.pdbx_description
1 polymer ?
#
loop_
_entity_poly.entity_id
_entity_poly.type
_entity_poly.pdbx_seq_one_letter_code
_entity_poly.pdbx_strand_id
1 'polypeptide(L)'
;MHKNLALLGNKAWLLSAVGSDFYGQSLLTQTNQSGVYVDKCLIVPGENTSSYLSLLDNTGEMLVAINDMNISNAITAEYLAQHGEFIQRAKVIVADCNISEEALAWILDNAANVPVFVDPVSAWKCVKVRDRLNQIHTLKPNRLKRKP
;
A
#
# COMPACT_ATOMS: atom_id res chain seq x y z
N MET A 1 2.92 14.36 -1.68
CA MET A 1 2.44 14.94 -0.40
C MET A 1 1.53 13.90 0.26
N HIS A 2 2.16 12.93 0.92
CA HIS A 2 1.53 11.77 1.53
C HIS A 2 0.90 12.21 2.86
N LYS A 3 -0.43 12.16 2.97
CA LYS A 3 -1.16 12.52 4.20
C LYS A 3 -1.84 11.28 4.77
N ASN A 4 -1.07 10.58 5.61
CA ASN A 4 -1.42 10.09 6.94
C ASN A 4 -2.80 9.44 7.16
N LEU A 5 -2.83 8.10 7.09
CA LEU A 5 -3.91 7.27 7.65
C LEU A 5 -3.70 6.97 9.15
N ALA A 6 -2.45 6.98 9.63
CA ALA A 6 -2.11 6.70 11.02
C ALA A 6 -2.52 7.84 12.00
N LEU A 7 -2.71 9.08 11.50
CA LEU A 7 -2.88 10.26 12.35
C LEU A 7 -4.31 10.51 12.89
N LEU A 8 -5.29 9.65 12.59
CA LEU A 8 -6.69 9.93 12.93
C LEU A 8 -7.24 9.10 14.11
N GLY A 9 -6.37 8.52 14.95
CA GLY A 9 -6.82 7.70 16.10
C GLY A 9 -7.54 6.40 15.69
N ASN A 10 -7.47 6.05 14.41
CA ASN A 10 -8.04 4.84 13.86
C ASN A 10 -6.95 3.77 13.78
N LYS A 11 -7.34 2.52 14.07
CA LYS A 11 -6.44 1.36 13.87
C LYS A 11 -6.13 1.22 12.39
N ALA A 12 -4.85 1.26 12.03
CA ALA A 12 -4.36 1.11 10.66
C ALA A 12 -3.50 -0.15 10.56
N TRP A 13 -3.67 -0.90 9.46
CA TRP A 13 -2.83 -2.05 9.14
C TRP A 13 -2.09 -1.79 7.83
N LEU A 14 -0.83 -2.19 7.79
CA LEU A 14 -0.04 -2.22 6.57
C LEU A 14 0.07 -3.66 6.07
N LEU A 15 -0.41 -3.89 4.85
CA LEU A 15 -0.14 -5.10 4.07
C LEU A 15 0.89 -4.70 3.00
N SER A 16 2.12 -5.16 3.17
CA SER A 16 3.25 -4.85 2.31
C SER A 16 4.28 -5.99 2.38
N ALA A 17 5.37 -5.89 1.62
CA ALA A 17 6.46 -6.86 1.62
C ALA A 17 7.79 -6.16 1.93
N VAL A 18 8.58 -6.80 2.80
CA VAL A 18 9.96 -6.41 3.13
C VAL A 18 10.90 -7.60 2.91
N GLY A 19 12.17 -7.33 2.67
CA GLY A 19 13.19 -8.35 2.63
C GLY A 19 13.49 -8.89 4.03
N SER A 20 14.18 -10.02 4.11
CA SER A 20 14.63 -10.61 5.38
C SER A 20 15.88 -9.94 5.96
N ASP A 21 16.22 -8.73 5.50
CA ASP A 21 17.42 -8.00 5.91
C ASP A 21 17.16 -7.08 7.11
N PHE A 22 18.25 -6.48 7.62
CA PHE A 22 18.18 -5.55 8.75
C PHE A 22 17.27 -4.35 8.47
N TYR A 23 17.24 -3.88 7.22
CA TYR A 23 16.42 -2.75 6.81
C TYR A 23 14.93 -3.08 6.89
N GLY A 24 14.51 -4.26 6.42
CA GLY A 24 13.14 -4.74 6.49
C GLY A 24 12.65 -4.84 7.93
N GLN A 25 13.47 -5.44 8.79
CA GLN A 25 13.14 -5.53 10.22
C GLN A 25 13.02 -4.13 10.86
N SER A 26 13.95 -3.23 10.55
CA SER A 26 13.94 -1.85 11.08
C SER A 26 12.69 -1.08 10.63
N LEU A 27 12.30 -1.23 9.36
CA LEU A 27 11.10 -0.61 8.78
C LEU A 27 9.82 -1.09 9.46
N LEU A 28 9.67 -2.41 9.67
CA LEU A 28 8.53 -2.97 10.37
C LEU A 28 8.46 -2.47 11.82
N THR A 29 9.60 -2.42 12.52
CA THR A 29 9.67 -1.93 13.90
C THR A 29 9.26 -0.46 14.00
N GLN A 30 9.81 0.41 13.15
CA GLN A 30 9.49 1.84 13.14
C GLN A 30 8.01 2.10 12.78
N THR A 31 7.49 1.36 11.79
CA THR A 31 6.09 1.47 11.38
C THR A 31 5.14 1.06 12.51
N ASN A 32 5.47 -0.03 13.22
CA ASN A 32 4.70 -0.47 14.38
C ASN A 32 4.75 0.53 15.54
N GLN A 33 5.92 1.12 15.82
CA GLN A 33 6.09 2.17 16.82
C GLN A 33 5.28 3.44 16.50
N SER A 34 4.99 3.67 15.22
CA SER A 34 4.14 4.78 14.76
C SER A 34 2.64 4.49 14.88
N GLY A 35 2.25 3.35 15.45
CA GLY A 35 0.86 2.96 15.66
C GLY A 35 0.20 2.27 14.47
N VAL A 36 0.98 1.82 13.48
CA VAL A 36 0.48 1.05 12.33
C VAL A 36 0.81 -0.43 12.54
N TYR A 37 -0.22 -1.27 12.57
CA TYR A 37 -0.04 -2.71 12.71
C TYR A 37 0.61 -3.30 11.44
N VAL A 38 1.70 -4.05 11.63
CA VAL A 38 2.47 -4.67 10.54
C VAL A 38 2.44 -6.20 10.58
N ASP A 39 1.56 -6.79 11.39
CA ASP A 39 1.44 -8.25 11.58
C ASP A 39 1.07 -9.01 10.30
N LYS A 40 0.68 -8.30 9.25
CA LYS A 40 0.33 -8.87 7.94
C LYS A 40 1.40 -8.64 6.89
N CYS A 41 2.48 -7.90 7.17
CA CYS A 41 3.54 -7.70 6.19
C CYS A 41 4.28 -9.01 5.89
N LEU A 42 4.54 -9.26 4.61
CA LEU A 42 5.35 -10.37 4.16
C LEU A 42 6.83 -10.10 4.41
N ILE A 43 7.54 -11.11 4.90
CA ILE A 43 9.00 -11.14 4.94
C ILE A 43 9.43 -12.09 3.81
N VAL A 44 10.07 -11.55 2.78
CA VAL A 44 10.50 -12.30 1.60
C VAL A 44 11.95 -12.77 1.82
N PRO A 45 12.19 -14.08 2.00
CA PRO A 45 13.54 -14.58 2.27
C PRO A 45 14.47 -14.38 1.08
N GLY A 46 15.68 -13.90 1.32
CA GLY A 46 16.72 -13.77 0.29
C GLY A 46 16.58 -12.53 -0.62
N GLU A 47 15.54 -11.74 -0.44
CA GLU A 47 15.38 -10.43 -1.07
C GLU A 47 15.92 -9.32 -0.14
N ASN A 48 16.46 -8.27 -0.74
CA ASN A 48 16.82 -7.05 0.00
C ASN A 48 15.59 -6.15 0.12
N THR A 49 15.44 -5.51 1.27
CA THR A 49 14.47 -4.43 1.42
C THR A 49 15.02 -3.21 0.71
N SER A 50 14.16 -2.62 -0.08
CA SER A 50 14.42 -1.50 -0.97
C SER A 50 13.76 -0.24 -0.44
N SER A 51 13.96 1.00 -0.96
CA SER A 51 13.47 2.22 -0.23
C SER A 51 12.76 3.44 -0.92
N TYR A 52 11.42 3.63 -0.73
CA TYR A 52 10.48 4.78 -0.88
C TYR A 52 9.00 4.61 -0.35
N LEU A 53 8.71 4.82 0.96
CA LEU A 53 7.39 5.07 1.56
C LEU A 53 7.55 6.26 2.53
N SER A 54 6.64 7.24 2.49
CA SER A 54 6.69 8.41 3.39
C SER A 54 5.58 8.28 4.42
N LEU A 55 5.93 7.76 5.59
CA LEU A 55 5.11 7.85 6.80
C LEU A 55 5.63 9.03 7.60
N LEU A 56 4.78 10.04 7.79
CA LEU A 56 5.07 11.16 8.68
C LEU A 56 4.56 10.77 10.07
N ASP A 57 5.45 10.76 11.05
CA ASP A 57 5.04 10.60 12.45
C ASP A 57 4.37 11.87 12.98
N ASN A 58 4.00 11.87 14.27
CA ASN A 58 3.33 12.99 14.94
C ASN A 58 4.20 14.26 15.01
N THR A 59 5.50 14.14 14.74
CA THR A 59 6.48 15.23 14.75
C THR A 59 6.75 15.78 13.35
N GLY A 60 6.24 15.11 12.30
CA GLY A 60 6.52 15.44 10.91
C GLY A 60 7.88 14.92 10.43
N GLU A 61 8.53 14.04 11.19
CA GLU A 61 9.75 13.36 10.75
C GLU A 61 9.43 12.24 9.75
N MET A 62 10.29 12.14 8.74
CA MET A 62 10.18 11.16 7.66
C MET A 62 10.67 9.81 8.16
N LEU A 63 9.76 8.85 8.30
CA LEU A 63 10.15 7.46 8.53
C LEU A 63 10.47 6.77 7.21
N VAL A 64 11.52 5.94 7.26
CA VAL A 64 12.28 5.32 6.17
C VAL A 64 11.38 4.59 5.16
N ALA A 65 11.92 4.35 3.97
CA ALA A 65 11.15 4.23 2.75
C ALA A 65 11.22 2.77 2.15
N ILE A 66 10.23 2.27 1.32
CA ILE A 66 10.31 1.02 0.44
C ILE A 66 10.28 1.18 -1.13
N ASN A 67 11.28 0.78 -1.93
CA ASN A 67 11.44 1.05 -3.41
C ASN A 67 12.33 0.03 -4.12
N ASP A 68 11.80 -1.19 -4.25
CA ASP A 68 12.18 -2.16 -5.26
C ASP A 68 10.85 -2.45 -5.87
N MET A 69 10.74 -2.23 -7.17
CA MET A 69 9.54 -2.58 -7.89
C MET A 69 9.34 -4.10 -7.97
N ASN A 70 10.31 -4.90 -7.51
CA ASN A 70 10.20 -6.35 -7.45
C ASN A 70 9.55 -6.87 -6.17
N ILE A 71 9.88 -6.32 -5.00
CA ILE A 71 9.36 -6.89 -3.74
C ILE A 71 7.86 -6.64 -3.57
N SER A 72 7.34 -5.54 -4.15
CA SER A 72 5.90 -5.29 -4.23
C SER A 72 5.14 -6.32 -5.06
N ASN A 73 5.82 -7.06 -5.95
CA ASN A 73 5.20 -8.16 -6.69
C ASN A 73 4.94 -9.38 -5.80
N ALA A 74 5.55 -9.47 -4.61
CA ALA A 74 5.20 -10.49 -3.63
C ALA A 74 3.78 -10.29 -3.05
N ILE A 75 3.21 -9.09 -3.19
CA ILE A 75 1.81 -8.81 -2.88
C ILE A 75 0.95 -9.28 -4.06
N THR A 76 0.72 -10.59 -4.11
CA THR A 76 -0.07 -11.24 -5.15
C THR A 76 -1.56 -11.29 -4.78
N ALA A 77 -2.40 -11.62 -5.77
CA ALA A 77 -3.83 -11.86 -5.52
C ALA A 77 -4.05 -13.02 -4.54
N GLU A 78 -3.22 -14.07 -4.59
CA GLU A 78 -3.28 -15.21 -3.67
C GLU A 78 -2.97 -14.79 -2.23
N TYR A 79 -1.93 -13.97 -2.03
CA TYR A 79 -1.60 -13.42 -0.73
C TYR A 79 -2.76 -12.57 -0.18
N LEU A 80 -3.34 -11.71 -1.02
CA LEU A 80 -4.50 -10.90 -0.62
C LEU A 80 -5.71 -11.77 -0.29
N ALA A 81 -5.94 -12.85 -1.02
CA ALA A 81 -7.02 -13.81 -0.76
C ALA A 81 -6.90 -14.49 0.61
N GLN A 82 -5.69 -14.79 1.07
CA GLN A 82 -5.44 -15.30 2.43
C GLN A 82 -5.88 -14.31 3.52
N HIS A 83 -5.98 -13.03 3.19
CA HIS A 83 -6.42 -11.96 4.07
C HIS A 83 -7.80 -11.40 3.69
N GLY A 84 -8.57 -12.10 2.83
CA GLY A 84 -9.78 -11.55 2.24
C GLY A 84 -10.87 -11.17 3.25
N GLU A 85 -11.15 -12.00 4.25
CA GLU A 85 -12.10 -11.65 5.32
C GLU A 85 -11.68 -10.40 6.09
N PHE A 86 -10.37 -10.21 6.30
CA PHE A 86 -9.85 -9.05 7.00
C PHE A 86 -10.01 -7.79 6.15
N ILE A 87 -9.69 -7.88 4.86
CA ILE A 87 -9.82 -6.78 3.89
C ILE A 87 -11.30 -6.36 3.76
N GLN A 88 -12.22 -7.32 3.65
CA GLN A 88 -13.66 -7.06 3.52
C GLN A 88 -14.30 -6.44 4.76
N ARG A 89 -13.66 -6.56 5.94
CA ARG A 89 -14.11 -5.93 7.19
C ARG A 89 -13.49 -4.56 7.43
N ALA A 90 -12.57 -4.11 6.57
CA ALA A 90 -11.99 -2.79 6.68
C ALA A 90 -13.04 -1.70 6.48
N LYS A 91 -12.86 -0.55 7.12
CA LYS A 91 -13.73 0.62 6.88
C LYS A 91 -13.35 1.37 5.60
N VAL A 92 -12.07 1.29 5.23
CA VAL A 92 -11.47 1.95 4.09
C VAL A 92 -10.28 1.11 3.64
N ILE A 93 -10.10 0.98 2.33
CA ILE A 93 -8.89 0.39 1.74
C ILE A 93 -8.16 1.50 1.00
N VAL A 94 -6.85 1.59 1.20
CA VAL A 94 -5.97 2.46 0.41
C VAL A 94 -4.93 1.59 -0.27
N ALA A 95 -4.99 1.54 -1.60
CA ALA A 95 -4.06 0.79 -2.43
C ALA A 95 -3.18 1.75 -3.22
N ASP A 96 -1.89 1.48 -3.25
CA ASP A 96 -1.00 2.12 -4.22
C ASP A 96 -1.03 1.34 -5.55
N CYS A 97 -0.61 1.96 -6.65
CA CYS A 97 -0.42 1.23 -7.91
C CYS A 97 0.96 0.57 -8.04
N ASN A 98 1.73 0.41 -6.96
CA ASN A 98 3.01 -0.31 -6.99
C ASN A 98 2.81 -1.83 -7.04
N ILE A 99 1.69 -2.34 -6.55
CA ILE A 99 1.30 -3.74 -6.71
C ILE A 99 0.96 -4.11 -8.17
N SER A 100 0.90 -5.41 -8.47
CA SER A 100 0.54 -5.91 -9.79
C SER A 100 -0.90 -5.52 -10.17
N GLU A 101 -1.19 -5.49 -11.47
CA GLU A 101 -2.55 -5.21 -11.94
C GLU A 101 -3.55 -6.27 -11.46
N GLU A 102 -3.10 -7.53 -11.39
CA GLU A 102 -3.90 -8.65 -10.89
C GLU A 102 -4.21 -8.52 -9.39
N ALA A 103 -3.23 -8.12 -8.57
CA ALA A 103 -3.47 -7.85 -7.15
C ALA A 103 -4.43 -6.68 -6.95
N LEU A 104 -4.29 -5.62 -7.74
CA LEU A 104 -5.18 -4.46 -7.67
C LEU A 104 -6.61 -4.82 -8.14
N ALA A 105 -6.74 -5.59 -9.21
CA ALA A 105 -8.02 -6.12 -9.67
C ALA A 105 -8.68 -6.97 -8.59
N TRP A 106 -7.92 -7.85 -7.94
CA TRP A 106 -8.41 -8.66 -6.83
C TRP A 106 -8.97 -7.80 -5.69
N ILE A 107 -8.26 -6.73 -5.29
CA ILE A 107 -8.75 -5.80 -4.26
C ILE A 107 -10.10 -5.20 -4.68
N LEU A 108 -10.19 -4.69 -5.92
CA LEU A 108 -11.41 -4.03 -6.40
C LEU A 108 -12.59 -5.01 -6.49
N ASP A 109 -12.34 -6.23 -6.98
CA ASP A 109 -13.37 -7.28 -7.12
C ASP A 109 -13.82 -7.84 -5.75
N ASN A 110 -12.97 -7.76 -4.72
CA ASN A 110 -13.23 -8.36 -3.40
C ASN A 110 -13.42 -7.35 -2.26
N ALA A 111 -13.37 -6.04 -2.55
CA ALA A 111 -13.59 -4.99 -1.55
C ALA A 111 -15.05 -4.92 -1.05
N ALA A 112 -15.98 -5.63 -1.69
CA ALA A 112 -17.41 -5.60 -1.36
C ALA A 112 -17.95 -4.16 -1.30
N ASN A 113 -18.39 -3.69 -0.13
CA ASN A 113 -18.89 -2.33 0.09
C ASN A 113 -17.83 -1.38 0.69
N VAL A 114 -16.58 -1.83 0.82
CA VAL A 114 -15.51 -1.04 1.43
C VAL A 114 -15.01 -0.03 0.39
N PRO A 115 -14.98 1.28 0.70
CA PRO A 115 -14.47 2.28 -0.23
C PRO A 115 -12.97 2.09 -0.46
N VAL A 116 -12.60 1.91 -1.73
CA VAL A 116 -11.21 1.77 -2.17
C VAL A 116 -10.68 3.10 -2.70
N PHE A 117 -9.59 3.58 -2.11
CA PHE A 117 -8.84 4.74 -2.55
C PHE A 117 -7.59 4.25 -3.26
N VAL A 118 -7.37 4.73 -4.48
CA VAL A 118 -6.19 4.36 -5.25
C VAL A 118 -5.28 5.57 -5.41
N ASP A 119 -4.03 5.42 -4.99
CA ASP A 119 -2.95 6.35 -5.31
C ASP A 119 -2.21 5.84 -6.56
N PRO A 120 -2.40 6.45 -7.73
CA PRO A 120 -1.73 6.00 -8.94
C PRO A 120 -0.20 6.19 -8.89
N VAL A 121 0.35 6.96 -7.94
CA VAL A 121 1.78 7.32 -7.77
C VAL A 121 2.39 8.06 -8.98
N SER A 122 2.02 7.72 -10.21
CA SER A 122 2.46 8.29 -11.48
C SER A 122 1.42 8.04 -12.60
N ALA A 123 1.40 8.91 -13.63
CA ALA A 123 0.45 8.83 -14.74
C ALA A 123 0.50 7.52 -15.55
N TRP A 124 1.64 6.80 -15.55
CA TRP A 124 1.79 5.56 -16.31
C TRP A 124 1.00 4.39 -15.69
N LYS A 125 0.85 4.40 -14.37
CA LYS A 125 0.13 3.36 -13.63
C LYS A 125 -1.39 3.58 -13.60
N CYS A 126 -1.85 4.76 -14.01
CA CYS A 126 -3.27 5.04 -14.25
C CYS A 126 -3.90 4.13 -15.31
N VAL A 127 -3.09 3.52 -16.19
CA VAL A 127 -3.59 2.59 -17.21
C VAL A 127 -4.18 1.33 -16.57
N LYS A 128 -3.56 0.81 -15.48
CA LYS A 128 -4.01 -0.41 -14.78
C LYS A 128 -5.42 -0.34 -14.20
N VAL A 129 -5.92 0.88 -13.97
CA VAL A 129 -7.23 1.12 -13.35
C VAL A 129 -8.23 1.75 -14.31
N ARG A 130 -7.85 1.97 -15.57
CA ARG A 130 -8.65 2.73 -16.54
C ARG A 130 -10.03 2.12 -16.77
N ASP A 131 -10.12 0.80 -16.83
CA ASP A 131 -11.38 0.09 -17.09
C ASP A 131 -12.17 -0.22 -15.82
N ARG A 132 -11.61 0.14 -14.64
CA ARG A 132 -12.17 -0.16 -13.32
C ARG A 132 -12.42 1.11 -12.48
N LEU A 133 -12.41 2.28 -13.12
CA LEU A 133 -12.62 3.58 -12.47
C LEU A 133 -13.96 3.66 -11.71
N ASN A 134 -14.98 2.92 -12.14
CA ASN A 134 -16.29 2.85 -11.48
C ASN A 134 -16.27 2.14 -10.11
N GLN A 135 -15.21 1.37 -9.82
CA GLN A 135 -15.04 0.65 -8.54
C GLN A 135 -14.15 1.42 -7.55
N ILE A 136 -13.54 2.52 -7.99
CA ILE A 136 -12.64 3.34 -7.17
C ILE A 136 -13.43 4.50 -6.59
N HIS A 137 -13.54 4.56 -5.26
CA HIS A 137 -14.23 5.64 -4.57
C HIS A 137 -13.53 6.98 -4.79
N THR A 138 -12.20 6.99 -4.70
CA THR A 138 -11.39 8.19 -4.92
C THR A 138 -10.09 7.83 -5.61
N LEU A 139 -9.88 8.41 -6.79
CA LEU A 139 -8.58 8.43 -7.45
C LEU A 139 -7.89 9.76 -7.10
N LYS A 140 -6.69 9.71 -6.51
CA LYS A 140 -5.92 10.91 -6.18
C LYS A 140 -4.70 11.05 -7.09
N PRO A 141 -4.85 11.54 -8.33
CA PRO A 141 -3.71 11.73 -9.21
C PRO A 141 -2.75 12.77 -8.63
N ASN A 142 -1.46 12.43 -8.54
CA ASN A 142 -0.43 13.42 -8.23
C ASN A 142 -0.36 14.48 -9.34
N ARG A 143 -0.24 15.76 -8.97
CA ARG A 143 -0.31 16.92 -9.86
C ARG A 143 0.95 17.12 -10.71
N LEU A 144 1.49 16.05 -11.29
CA LEU A 144 2.59 16.10 -12.25
C LEU A 144 2.19 15.36 -13.53
N LYS A 145 2.03 16.18 -14.57
CA LYS A 145 2.02 15.86 -16.00
C LYS A 145 0.69 15.39 -16.56
N ARG A 146 -0.27 16.33 -16.59
CA ARG A 146 -1.17 16.47 -17.75
C ARG A 146 -0.29 16.84 -18.94
N LYS A 147 0.01 15.90 -19.85
CA LYS A 147 0.41 16.30 -21.21
C LYS A 147 -0.87 16.73 -21.96
N PRO A 148 -0.78 17.76 -22.81
CA PRO A 148 -1.93 18.35 -23.50
C PRO A 148 -2.67 17.34 -24.39
#